data_AF-A0AAD6SNF8-F1
#
_entry.id   AF-A0AAD6SNF8-F1
#
_cell.length_a   1.000
_cell.length_b   1.000
_cell.length_c   1.000
_cell.angle_alpha   90.00
_cell.angle_beta   90.00
_cell.angle_gamma   90.00
#
_symmetry.space_group_name_H-M   'P 1'
#
loop_
_entity.id
_entity.type
_entity.pdbx_description
1 polymer ?
#
loop_
_entity_poly.entity_id
_entity_poly.type
_entity_poly.pdbx_seq_one_letter_code
_entity_poly.pdbx_strand_id
1 'polypeptide(L)'
;IAAIIHRQVGEALDVPSRVKAPKLPSPPMFSGNVNDPVAFLTYVETITTWMRAQFMGGPDVDAYRVTLLKTLLTGNALEWFIEHVEGQSGPASVPYEFTSVICALHRRFI
;
A
#
# COMPACT_ATOMS: atom_id res chain seq x y z
N ILE A 1 5.38 3.04 -10.90
CA ILE A 1 4.67 2.92 -9.60
C ILE A 1 3.31 3.59 -9.63
N ALA A 2 3.22 4.93 -9.74
CA ALA A 2 1.93 5.63 -9.68
C ALA A 2 0.89 5.11 -10.69
N ALA A 3 1.29 4.80 -11.92
CA ALA A 3 0.41 4.19 -12.92
C ALA A 3 -0.14 2.82 -12.51
N ILE A 4 0.65 1.99 -11.81
CA ILE A 4 0.22 0.67 -11.29
C ILE A 4 -0.85 0.88 -10.22
N ILE A 5 -0.57 1.76 -9.26
CA ILE A 5 -1.47 2.05 -8.15
C ILE A 5 -2.78 2.63 -8.67
N HIS A 6 -2.72 3.62 -9.58
CA HIS A 6 -3.91 4.21 -10.15
C HIS A 6 -4.76 3.19 -10.91
N ARG A 7 -4.15 2.34 -11.74
CA ARG A 7 -4.85 1.27 -12.45
C ARG A 7 -5.56 0.29 -11.51
N GLN A 8 -4.94 -0.07 -10.40
CA GLN A 8 -5.44 -1.11 -9.51
C GLN A 8 -6.42 -0.59 -8.46
N VAL A 9 -6.09 0.51 -7.78
CA VAL A 9 -6.83 1.02 -6.61
C VAL A 9 -7.20 2.51 -6.73
N GLY A 10 -6.96 3.15 -7.87
CA GLY A 10 -7.31 4.56 -8.10
C GLY A 10 -8.81 4.82 -8.08
N GLU A 11 -9.61 3.85 -8.53
CA GLU A 11 -11.08 3.92 -8.53
C GLU A 11 -11.68 2.80 -7.72
N ALA A 12 -12.82 3.08 -7.07
CA ALA A 12 -13.61 2.08 -6.39
C ALA A 12 -14.21 1.10 -7.41
N LEU A 13 -14.29 -0.18 -7.04
CA LEU A 13 -15.02 -1.15 -7.84
C LEU A 13 -16.52 -0.96 -7.60
N ASP A 14 -17.30 -0.85 -8.68
CA ASP A 14 -18.75 -0.95 -8.61
C ASP A 14 -19.14 -2.43 -8.46
N VAL A 15 -19.43 -2.82 -7.23
CA VAL A 15 -19.80 -4.19 -6.88
C VAL A 15 -21.17 -4.18 -6.22
N PRO A 16 -22.11 -5.06 -6.62
CA PRO A 16 -23.40 -5.16 -5.96
C PRO A 16 -23.25 -5.43 -4.46
N SER A 17 -24.03 -4.74 -3.63
CA SER A 17 -23.95 -4.79 -2.15
C SER A 17 -24.03 -6.20 -1.53
N ARG A 18 -24.61 -7.16 -2.25
CA ARG A 18 -24.69 -8.57 -1.83
C ARG A 18 -23.38 -9.35 -1.97
N VAL A 19 -22.42 -8.85 -2.75
CA VAL A 19 -21.13 -9.50 -2.99
C VAL A 19 -20.18 -9.09 -1.88
N LYS A 20 -19.63 -10.09 -1.18
CA LYS A 20 -18.59 -9.87 -0.17
C LYS A 20 -17.21 -10.05 -0.80
N ALA A 21 -16.21 -9.39 -0.22
CA ALA A 21 -14.83 -9.60 -0.60
C ALA A 21 -14.46 -11.10 -0.40
N PRO A 22 -13.75 -11.72 -1.36
CA PRO A 22 -13.30 -13.10 -1.23
C PRO A 22 -12.28 -13.23 -0.10
N LYS A 23 -12.23 -14.38 0.58
CA LYS A 23 -11.13 -14.67 1.53
C LYS A 23 -9.88 -15.04 0.73
N LEU A 24 -8.97 -14.09 0.56
CA LEU A 24 -7.69 -14.29 -0.11
C LEU A 24 -6.57 -14.47 0.91
N PRO A 25 -5.53 -15.27 0.60
CA PRO A 25 -4.32 -15.31 1.43
C PRO A 25 -3.69 -13.92 1.51
N SER A 26 -3.03 -13.63 2.63
CA SER A 26 -2.28 -12.39 2.79
C SER A 26 -1.16 -12.30 1.74
N PRO A 27 -0.95 -11.12 1.13
CA PRO A 27 0.13 -10.94 0.17
C PRO A 27 1.51 -11.01 0.86
N PRO A 28 2.61 -11.15 0.08
CA PRO A 28 3.96 -11.18 0.64
C PRO A 28 4.28 -9.88 1.39
N MET A 29 5.17 -9.97 2.37
CA MET A 29 5.70 -8.81 3.09
C MET A 29 6.97 -8.26 2.41
N PHE A 30 7.19 -6.95 2.48
CA PHE A 30 8.41 -6.31 2.01
C PHE A 30 9.32 -5.94 3.18
N SER A 31 10.58 -6.37 3.16
CA SER A 31 11.53 -6.18 4.26
C SER A 31 12.42 -4.95 4.14
N GLY A 32 12.57 -4.38 2.94
CA GLY A 32 13.52 -3.29 2.69
C GLY A 32 15.00 -3.72 2.59
N ASN A 33 15.29 -5.02 2.52
CA ASN A 33 16.68 -5.54 2.49
C ASN A 33 17.23 -5.77 1.09
N VAL A 34 16.39 -5.69 0.04
CA VAL A 34 16.76 -6.05 -1.33
C VAL A 34 16.63 -4.81 -2.22
N ASN A 35 17.76 -4.34 -2.76
CA ASN A 35 17.75 -3.34 -3.83
C ASN A 35 17.51 -4.03 -5.18
N ASP A 36 16.26 -4.45 -5.40
CA ASP A 36 15.81 -5.06 -6.65
C ASP A 36 14.54 -4.32 -7.12
N PRO A 37 14.66 -3.44 -8.14
CA PRO A 37 13.53 -2.70 -8.68
C PRO A 37 12.42 -3.59 -9.22
N VAL A 38 12.73 -4.75 -9.80
CA VAL A 38 11.75 -5.66 -10.39
C VAL A 38 10.98 -6.38 -9.29
N ALA A 39 11.67 -6.85 -8.24
CA ALA A 39 11.02 -7.46 -7.09
C ALA A 39 10.10 -6.47 -6.38
N PHE A 40 10.51 -5.21 -6.22
CA PHE A 40 9.67 -4.17 -5.62
C PHE A 40 8.43 -3.87 -6.46
N LEU A 41 8.56 -3.73 -7.78
CA LEU A 41 7.40 -3.50 -8.65
C LEU A 41 6.43 -4.69 -8.63
N THR A 42 6.96 -5.92 -8.59
CA THR A 42 6.16 -7.15 -8.45
C THR A 42 5.41 -7.18 -7.12
N TYR A 43 6.05 -6.78 -6.02
CA TYR A 43 5.41 -6.61 -4.73
C TYR A 43 4.27 -5.58 -4.80
N VAL A 44 4.50 -4.39 -5.37
CA VAL A 44 3.47 -3.34 -5.51
C VAL A 44 2.28 -3.83 -6.33
N GLU A 45 2.52 -4.50 -7.47
CA GLU A 45 1.46 -5.06 -8.30
C GLU A 45 0.64 -6.12 -7.52
N THR A 46 1.33 -6.97 -6.75
CA THR A 46 0.71 -8.04 -5.96
C THR A 46 -0.20 -7.46 -4.86
N ILE A 47 0.30 -6.53 -4.04
CA ILE A 47 -0.49 -5.96 -2.94
C ILE A 47 -1.66 -5.13 -3.46
N THR A 48 -1.48 -4.38 -4.56
CA THR A 48 -2.55 -3.55 -5.12
C THR A 48 -3.62 -4.37 -5.83
N THR A 49 -3.25 -5.46 -6.48
CA THR A 49 -4.21 -6.44 -7.03
C THR A 49 -5.02 -7.09 -5.91
N TRP A 50 -4.36 -7.50 -4.82
CA TRP A 50 -5.04 -8.03 -3.65
C TRP A 50 -5.97 -6.99 -3.02
N MET A 51 -5.53 -5.73 -2.88
CA MET A 51 -6.37 -4.65 -2.36
C MET A 51 -7.61 -4.41 -3.22
N ARG A 52 -7.45 -4.39 -4.55
CA ARG A 52 -8.55 -4.29 -5.50
C ARG A 52 -9.55 -5.41 -5.32
N ALA A 53 -9.09 -6.66 -5.20
CA ALA A 53 -9.96 -7.82 -4.99
C ALA A 53 -10.72 -7.77 -3.66
N GLN A 54 -10.19 -7.07 -2.66
CA GLN A 54 -10.86 -6.80 -1.37
C GLN A 54 -11.71 -5.52 -1.37
N PHE A 55 -11.98 -4.92 -2.54
CA PHE A 55 -12.78 -3.69 -2.71
C PHE A 55 -12.17 -2.43 -2.08
N MET A 56 -10.84 -2.39 -1.91
CA MET A 56 -10.13 -1.21 -1.38
C MET A 56 -9.67 -0.26 -2.49
N GLY A 57 -10.57 0.09 -3.41
CA GLY A 57 -10.32 1.08 -4.47
C GLY A 57 -10.93 2.45 -4.15
N GLY A 58 -10.42 3.50 -4.79
CA GLY A 58 -10.97 4.86 -4.69
C GLY A 58 -10.36 5.69 -3.56
N PRO A 59 -10.63 7.00 -3.52
CA PRO A 59 -10.00 7.94 -2.58
C PRO A 59 -10.45 7.73 -1.12
N ASP A 60 -11.69 7.30 -0.90
CA ASP A 60 -12.29 7.20 0.45
C ASP A 60 -11.59 6.17 1.36
N VAL A 61 -10.91 5.19 0.76
CA VAL A 61 -10.19 4.14 1.48
C VAL A 61 -8.67 4.30 1.42
N ASP A 62 -8.16 5.46 0.98
CA ASP A 62 -6.72 5.69 0.84
C ASP A 62 -5.97 5.63 2.17
N ALA A 63 -6.48 6.33 3.18
CA ALA A 63 -5.92 6.26 4.54
C ALA A 63 -5.96 4.83 5.10
N TYR A 64 -7.00 4.06 4.76
CA TYR A 64 -7.08 2.65 5.15
C TYR A 64 -6.00 1.80 4.45
N ARG A 65 -5.74 2.05 3.16
CA ARG A 65 -4.63 1.39 2.44
C ARG A 65 -3.27 1.69 3.07
N VAL A 66 -3.05 2.89 3.60
CA VAL A 66 -1.81 3.25 4.32
C VAL A 66 -1.70 2.48 5.63
N THR A 67 -2.76 2.43 6.43
CA THR A 67 -2.79 1.62 7.67
C THR A 67 -2.53 0.14 7.37
N LEU A 68 -3.13 -0.37 6.31
CA LEU A 68 -2.95 -1.76 5.89
C LEU A 68 -1.55 -2.03 5.33
N LEU A 69 -0.93 -1.06 4.64
CA LEU A 69 0.43 -1.18 4.13
C LEU A 69 1.40 -1.54 5.25
N LYS A 70 1.26 -0.97 6.45
CA LYS A 70 2.08 -1.30 7.62
C LYS A 70 2.11 -2.81 7.90
N THR A 71 0.98 -3.50 7.77
CA THR A 71 0.90 -4.95 8.03
C THR A 71 1.55 -5.78 6.92
N LEU A 72 1.90 -5.16 5.80
CA LEU A 72 2.56 -5.76 4.64
C LEU A 72 4.06 -5.39 4.56
N LEU A 73 4.59 -4.79 5.63
CA LEU A 73 6.00 -4.45 5.79
C LEU A 73 6.62 -5.27 6.92
N THR A 74 7.92 -5.51 6.83
CA THR A 74 8.73 -6.13 7.89
C THR A 74 10.14 -5.54 7.86
N GLY A 75 10.99 -5.89 8.84
CA GLY A 75 12.38 -5.45 8.92
C GLY A 75 12.57 -3.94 8.77
N ASN A 76 13.60 -3.55 8.02
CA ASN A 76 13.99 -2.14 7.81
C ASN A 76 12.87 -1.30 7.18
N ALA A 77 12.04 -1.89 6.32
CA ALA A 77 10.93 -1.17 5.70
C ALA A 77 9.84 -0.80 6.71
N LEU A 78 9.54 -1.70 7.66
CA LEU A 78 8.58 -1.43 8.73
C LEU A 78 9.12 -0.40 9.73
N GLU A 79 10.39 -0.53 10.13
CA GLU A 79 11.05 0.44 11.02
C GLU A 79 11.01 1.85 10.41
N TRP A 80 11.40 1.97 9.13
CA TRP A 80 11.34 3.24 8.42
C TRP A 80 9.91 3.79 8.33
N PHE A 81 8.92 2.94 8.07
CA PHE A 81 7.51 3.36 7.98
C PHE A 81 7.03 3.93 9.32
N ILE A 82 7.31 3.26 10.44
CA ILE A 82 6.91 3.72 11.77
C ILE A 82 7.54 5.09 12.07
N GLU A 83 8.82 5.25 11.78
CA GLU A 83 9.54 6.51 12.05
C GLU A 83 9.08 7.67 11.16
N HIS A 84 8.86 7.42 9.87
CA HIS A 84 8.72 8.48 8.87
C HIS A 84 7.29 8.72 8.40
N VAL A 85 6.42 7.70 8.45
CA VAL A 85 5.02 7.79 8.02
C VAL A 85 4.10 7.96 9.22
N GLU A 86 4.26 7.14 10.27
CA GLU A 86 3.46 7.27 11.50
C GLU A 86 4.02 8.31 12.47
N GLY A 87 5.35 8.40 12.60
CA GLY A 87 6.02 9.34 13.50
C GLY A 87 5.74 10.82 13.20
N GLN A 88 5.18 11.12 12.02
CA GLN A 88 4.76 12.47 11.65
C GLN A 88 3.34 12.84 12.12
N SER A 89 2.67 11.99 12.91
CA SER A 89 1.29 12.19 13.40
C SER A 89 1.15 13.34 14.42
N GLY A 90 1.44 14.57 14.01
CA GLY A 90 1.06 15.79 14.72
C GLY A 90 -0.31 16.31 14.27
N PRO A 91 -0.96 17.18 15.06
CA PRO A 91 -2.28 17.74 14.75
C PRO A 91 -2.35 18.60 13.47
N ALA A 92 -1.21 18.87 12.83
CA ALA A 92 -1.10 19.60 11.57
C ALA A 92 -0.54 18.74 10.41
N SER A 93 -0.37 17.43 10.61
CA SER A 93 0.17 16.55 9.57
C SER A 93 -0.90 16.19 8.53
N VAL A 94 -0.57 16.39 7.26
CA VAL A 94 -1.41 15.90 6.15
C VAL A 94 -1.26 14.38 6.13
N PRO A 95 -2.36 13.60 6.15
CA PRO A 95 -2.28 12.16 6.01
C PRO A 95 -1.52 11.80 4.74
N TYR A 96 -0.53 10.91 4.85
CA TYR A 96 0.18 10.44 3.68
C TYR A 96 -0.81 9.74 2.73
N GLU A 97 -0.73 10.08 1.44
CA GLU A 97 -1.43 9.30 0.43
C GLU A 97 -0.71 7.97 0.20
N PHE A 98 -1.44 6.88 -0.04
CA PHE A 98 -0.87 5.56 -0.30
C PHE A 98 0.17 5.57 -1.42
N THR A 99 -0.11 6.27 -2.51
CA THR A 99 0.83 6.45 -3.64
C THR A 99 2.12 7.13 -3.19
N SER A 100 2.02 8.15 -2.33
CA SER A 100 3.17 8.89 -1.82
C SER A 100 4.04 8.01 -0.91
N VAL A 101 3.43 7.17 -0.07
CA VAL A 101 4.16 6.22 0.77
C VAL A 101 4.90 5.17 -0.06
N ILE A 102 4.24 4.55 -1.04
CA ILE A 102 4.89 3.56 -1.91
C ILE A 102 6.04 4.19 -2.71
N CYS A 103 5.87 5.42 -3.20
CA CYS A 103 6.96 6.14 -3.87
C CYS A 103 8.13 6.43 -2.91
N ALA A 104 7.86 6.77 -1.65
CA ALA A 104 8.89 7.02 -0.65
C ALA A 104 9.63 5.73 -0.26
N LEU A 105 8.92 4.59 -0.11
CA LEU A 105 9.53 3.27 0.08
C LEU A 105 10.46 2.91 -1.08
N HIS A 106 10.03 3.12 -2.32
CA HIS A 106 10.88 2.90 -3.49
C HIS A 106 12.16 3.75 -3.39
N ARG A 107 12.04 5.07 -3.22
CA ARG A 107 13.23 5.96 -3.12
C ARG A 107 14.19 5.58 -1.98
N ARG A 108 13.69 4.97 -0.91
CA ARG A 108 14.48 4.64 0.28
C ARG A 108 15.25 3.32 0.15
N PHE A 109 14.64 2.33 -0.49
CA PHE A 109 15.11 0.94 -0.47
C PHE A 109 15.52 0.40 -1.85
N ILE A 110 15.20 1.13 -2.93
CA ILE A 110 15.52 0.81 -4.33
C ILE A 110 16.33 1.97 -4.93
#